data_AF-A0A0A1TVA7-F1
#
_entry.id   AF-A0A0A1TVA7-F1
#
_cell.length_a   1.000
_cell.length_b   1.000
_cell.length_c   1.000
_cell.angle_alpha   90.00
_cell.angle_beta   90.00
_cell.angle_gamma   90.00
#
_symmetry.space_group_name_H-M   'P 1'
#
loop_
_entity.id
_entity.type
_entity.pdbx_description
1 polymer ?
#
loop_
_entity_poly.entity_id
_entity_poly.type
_entity_poly.pdbx_seq_one_letter_code
_entity_poly.pdbx_strand_id
1 'polypeptide(L)'
;MSKLDGYHIMVVSQYFIKVQDFITVESVCKSIGNMGKFHFNPLPLTLKTVKYFSNIETLYIWKKEDENFGNPIIKGLLTDVMSKIKHGFKYYKEFYQILVWYEVDYFTVNNNCNRNIIFKNVVFTERDKNIIGKNITRCVRPLVATVLIVAI
;
A
#
# COMPACT_ATOMS: atom_id res chain seq x y z
N MET A 1 -31.40 22.02 -10.89
CA MET A 1 -30.25 21.88 -9.96
C MET A 1 -29.59 20.54 -10.24
N SER A 2 -28.33 20.55 -10.70
CA SER A 2 -27.53 19.33 -10.77
C SER A 2 -27.27 18.85 -9.34
N LYS A 3 -27.61 17.60 -9.04
CA LYS A 3 -27.31 16.96 -7.77
C LYS A 3 -25.96 16.24 -7.91
N LEU A 4 -25.11 16.30 -6.89
CA LEU A 4 -23.94 15.43 -6.84
C LEU A 4 -24.45 13.98 -6.84
N ASP A 5 -24.13 13.23 -7.90
CA ASP A 5 -24.42 11.81 -7.92
C ASP A 5 -23.37 11.02 -7.13
N GLY A 6 -23.59 9.73 -7.02
CA GLY A 6 -22.70 8.87 -6.25
C GLY A 6 -21.28 8.73 -6.83
N TYR A 7 -21.06 9.00 -8.11
CA TYR A 7 -19.74 8.96 -8.72
C TYR A 7 -18.96 10.23 -8.39
N HIS A 8 -19.59 11.40 -8.52
CA HIS A 8 -18.97 12.67 -8.14
C HIS A 8 -18.60 12.69 -6.65
N ILE A 9 -19.43 12.12 -5.79
CA ILE A 9 -19.13 12.00 -4.35
C ILE A 9 -17.91 11.11 -4.11
N MET A 10 -17.76 10.01 -4.85
CA MET A 10 -16.57 9.15 -4.77
C MET A 10 -15.30 9.92 -5.16
N VAL A 11 -15.34 10.70 -6.25
CA VAL A 11 -14.21 11.52 -6.70
C VAL A 11 -13.83 12.56 -5.65
N VAL A 12 -14.80 13.28 -5.08
CA VAL A 12 -14.54 14.26 -4.01
C VAL A 12 -13.98 13.57 -2.77
N SER A 13 -14.47 12.38 -2.44
CA SER A 13 -14.03 11.63 -1.25
C SER A 13 -12.58 11.18 -1.31
N GLN A 14 -11.94 11.14 -2.49
CA GLN A 14 -10.51 10.85 -2.61
C GLN A 14 -9.62 11.89 -1.92
N TYR A 15 -10.14 13.09 -1.66
CA TYR A 15 -9.42 14.17 -0.99
C TYR A 15 -9.64 14.21 0.53
N PHE A 16 -10.44 13.28 1.07
CA PHE A 16 -10.66 13.19 2.51
C PHE A 16 -9.43 12.67 3.23
N ILE A 17 -9.14 13.27 4.39
CA ILE A 17 -7.97 12.92 5.20
C ILE A 17 -8.35 11.94 6.31
N LYS A 18 -9.59 12.01 6.81
CA LYS A 18 -10.04 11.20 7.95
C LYS A 18 -11.13 10.24 7.49
N VAL A 19 -11.09 9.01 8.02
CA VAL A 19 -12.17 8.03 7.85
C VAL A 19 -13.53 8.58 8.31
N GLN A 20 -13.52 9.48 9.30
CA GLN A 20 -14.73 10.13 9.78
C GLN A 20 -15.46 10.92 8.68
N ASP A 21 -14.75 11.50 7.72
CA ASP A 21 -15.35 12.24 6.61
C ASP A 21 -16.18 11.29 5.72
N PHE A 22 -15.66 10.08 5.46
CA PHE A 22 -16.38 9.03 4.75
C PHE A 22 -17.62 8.55 5.51
N ILE A 23 -17.48 8.32 6.82
CA ILE A 23 -18.60 7.89 7.67
C ILE A 23 -19.71 8.94 7.66
N THR A 24 -19.35 10.23 7.74
CA THR A 24 -20.31 11.33 7.68
C THR A 24 -21.05 11.34 6.34
N VAL A 25 -20.33 11.25 5.22
CA VAL A 25 -20.95 11.19 3.88
C VAL A 25 -21.90 10.00 3.74
N GLU A 26 -21.47 8.81 4.19
CA GLU A 26 -22.28 7.60 4.15
C GLU A 26 -23.54 7.71 5.02
N SER A 27 -23.43 8.39 6.17
CA SER A 27 -24.55 8.58 7.10
C SER A 27 -25.63 9.52 6.56
N VAL A 28 -25.23 10.58 5.83
CA VAL A 28 -26.15 11.58 5.24
C VAL A 28 -26.80 11.02 3.97
N CYS A 29 -26.06 10.27 3.17
CA CYS A 29 -26.52 9.76 1.88
C CYS A 29 -26.33 8.24 1.76
N LYS A 30 -27.03 7.46 2.60
CA LYS A 30 -26.93 5.98 2.67
C LYS A 30 -27.13 5.26 1.34
N SER A 31 -27.94 5.82 0.43
CA SER A 31 -28.21 5.23 -0.88
C SER A 31 -27.03 5.30 -1.85
N ILE A 32 -25.96 6.01 -1.48
CA ILE A 32 -24.82 6.25 -2.37
C ILE A 32 -23.77 5.14 -2.27
N GLY A 33 -23.63 4.47 -1.12
CA GLY A 33 -22.68 3.37 -0.96
C GLY A 33 -21.24 3.83 -1.25
N ASN A 34 -20.82 4.97 -0.71
CA ASN A 34 -19.59 5.64 -1.12
C ASN A 34 -18.35 4.81 -0.81
N MET A 35 -18.21 4.31 0.43
CA MET A 35 -17.05 3.53 0.85
C MET A 35 -16.93 2.19 0.11
N GLY A 36 -18.05 1.62 -0.34
CA GLY A 36 -18.07 0.37 -1.11
C GLY A 36 -17.56 0.52 -2.55
N LYS A 37 -17.38 1.73 -3.06
CA LYS A 37 -16.89 1.95 -4.44
C LYS A 37 -15.37 1.93 -4.57
N PHE A 38 -14.66 1.93 -3.45
CA PHE A 38 -13.20 1.96 -3.45
C PHE A 38 -12.63 0.54 -3.61
N HIS A 39 -11.87 0.34 -4.68
CA HIS A 39 -11.08 -0.88 -4.93
C HIS A 39 -9.64 -0.78 -4.42
N PHE A 40 -9.23 0.42 -4.02
CA PHE A 40 -7.97 0.72 -3.35
C PHE A 40 -8.23 1.67 -2.19
N ASN A 41 -7.38 1.65 -1.18
CA ASN A 41 -7.63 2.47 0.00
C ASN A 41 -7.40 3.94 -0.32
N PRO A 42 -8.36 4.84 -0.03
CA PRO A 42 -8.22 6.27 -0.32
C PRO A 42 -7.26 6.97 0.65
N LEU A 43 -6.97 6.34 1.80
CA LEU A 43 -6.08 6.85 2.85
C LEU A 43 -5.46 5.67 3.62
N PRO A 44 -4.44 5.88 4.49
CA PRO A 44 -3.86 4.84 5.33
C PRO A 44 -4.91 4.17 6.22
N LEU A 45 -5.16 2.88 5.99
CA LEU A 45 -6.10 2.11 6.78
C LEU A 45 -5.41 1.43 7.97
N THR A 46 -6.21 1.09 8.97
CA THR A 46 -5.81 0.32 10.15
C THR A 46 -6.70 -0.91 10.26
N LEU A 47 -6.35 -1.85 11.14
CA LEU A 47 -7.20 -3.01 11.46
C LEU A 47 -8.64 -2.60 11.85
N LYS A 48 -8.82 -1.42 12.45
CA LYS A 48 -10.15 -0.91 12.85
C LYS A 48 -10.92 -0.30 11.69
N THR A 49 -10.23 0.33 10.74
CA THR A 49 -10.87 1.12 9.68
C THR A 49 -11.01 0.36 8.36
N VAL A 50 -10.26 -0.72 8.14
CA VAL A 50 -10.34 -1.52 6.92
C VAL A 50 -11.74 -2.10 6.69
N LYS A 51 -12.47 -2.42 7.76
CA LYS A 51 -13.83 -2.99 7.68
C LYS A 51 -14.86 -2.05 7.02
N TYR A 52 -14.59 -0.75 6.96
CA TYR A 52 -15.49 0.22 6.31
C TYR A 52 -15.41 0.14 4.78
N PHE A 53 -14.29 -0.34 4.24
CA PHE A 53 -14.03 -0.43 2.81
C PHE A 53 -14.04 -1.91 2.39
N SER A 54 -15.22 -2.43 2.06
CA SER A 54 -15.42 -3.86 1.81
C SER A 54 -14.71 -4.38 0.56
N ASN A 55 -14.53 -3.53 -0.46
CA ASN A 55 -14.12 -3.93 -1.80
C ASN A 55 -12.64 -3.62 -2.10
N ILE A 56 -11.82 -3.37 -1.07
CA ILE A 56 -10.40 -3.10 -1.25
C ILE A 56 -9.68 -4.36 -1.75
N GLU A 57 -9.25 -4.31 -3.00
CA GLU A 57 -8.46 -5.32 -3.69
C GLU A 57 -6.99 -4.92 -3.77
N THR A 58 -6.70 -3.62 -3.89
CA THR A 58 -5.34 -3.08 -3.94
C THR A 58 -5.01 -2.29 -2.68
N LEU A 59 -3.97 -2.70 -1.96
CA LEU A 59 -3.50 -1.99 -0.78
C LEU A 59 -2.40 -0.99 -1.16
N TYR A 60 -2.60 0.29 -0.89
CA TYR A 60 -1.59 1.34 -0.96
C TYR A 60 -0.97 1.53 0.42
N ILE A 61 0.37 1.53 0.44
CA ILE A 61 1.19 1.74 1.62
C ILE A 61 2.10 2.93 1.32
N TRP A 62 1.82 4.06 1.95
CA TRP A 62 2.54 5.31 1.69
C TRP A 62 3.75 5.49 2.60
N LYS A 63 3.73 4.88 3.78
CA LYS A 63 4.80 4.94 4.78
C LYS A 63 5.14 3.56 5.31
N LYS A 64 6.35 3.40 5.84
CA LYS A 64 6.83 2.13 6.39
C LYS A 64 6.05 1.68 7.62
N GLU A 65 5.47 2.64 8.34
CA GLU A 65 4.68 2.43 9.57
C GLU A 65 3.19 2.14 9.28
N ASP A 66 2.74 2.28 8.03
CA ASP A 66 1.36 1.98 7.66
C ASP A 66 1.07 0.48 7.85
N GLU A 67 -0.17 0.16 8.19
CA GLU A 67 -0.61 -1.23 8.39
C GLU A 67 -0.49 -2.02 7.09
N ASN A 68 0.14 -3.19 7.18
CA ASN A 68 0.29 -4.12 6.06
C ASN A 68 -0.65 -5.33 6.16
N PHE A 69 -1.46 -5.40 7.22
CA PHE A 69 -2.47 -6.44 7.45
C PHE A 69 -1.85 -7.85 7.41
N GLY A 70 -0.67 -7.99 7.99
CA GLY A 70 0.07 -9.25 8.04
C GLY A 70 0.80 -9.61 6.74
N ASN A 71 0.95 -8.67 5.79
CA ASN A 71 1.75 -8.86 4.57
C ASN A 71 3.17 -8.31 4.79
N PRO A 72 4.16 -9.15 5.16
CA PRO A 72 5.49 -8.66 5.45
C PRO A 72 6.17 -8.16 4.18
N ILE A 73 6.73 -6.95 4.21
CA ILE A 73 7.42 -6.34 3.06
C ILE A 73 8.93 -6.43 3.23
N ILE A 74 9.45 -6.04 4.39
CA ILE A 74 10.88 -6.05 4.69
C ILE A 74 11.22 -7.35 5.42
N LYS A 75 12.07 -8.19 4.82
CA LYS A 75 12.52 -9.44 5.43
C LYS A 75 13.67 -9.17 6.42
N GLY A 76 13.44 -9.49 7.69
CA GLY A 76 14.38 -9.28 8.79
C GLY A 76 14.02 -10.10 10.04
N LEU A 77 13.95 -11.42 9.87
CA LEU A 77 14.24 -12.52 10.80
C LEU A 77 13.59 -12.62 12.21
N LEU A 78 13.02 -11.57 12.81
CA LEU A 78 12.45 -11.64 14.16
C LEU A 78 10.97 -11.21 14.21
N THR A 79 10.57 -10.28 13.36
CA THR A 79 9.19 -9.78 13.28
C THR A 79 8.23 -10.77 12.64
N ASP A 80 8.64 -11.58 11.67
CA ASP A 80 7.76 -12.57 11.02
C ASP A 80 7.42 -13.75 11.94
N VAL A 81 8.34 -14.14 12.83
CA VAL A 81 8.12 -15.21 13.81
C VAL A 81 7.39 -14.64 15.03
N MET A 82 7.76 -13.44 15.51
CA MET A 82 7.03 -12.78 16.61
C MET A 82 5.64 -12.29 16.21
N SER A 83 5.36 -11.88 14.97
CA SER A 83 4.02 -11.46 14.55
C SER A 83 3.07 -12.66 14.45
N LYS A 84 3.57 -13.82 13.99
CA LYS A 84 2.85 -15.10 14.04
C LYS A 84 2.58 -15.57 15.47
N ILE A 85 3.52 -15.38 16.39
CA ILE A 85 3.45 -15.86 17.78
C ILE A 85 2.70 -14.90 18.72
N LYS A 86 2.86 -13.57 18.60
CA LYS A 86 2.23 -12.58 19.51
C LYS A 86 0.77 -12.27 19.19
N HIS A 87 0.33 -12.43 17.94
CA HIS A 87 -1.02 -12.03 17.51
C HIS A 87 -2.01 -13.17 17.27
N GLY A 88 -1.60 -14.43 17.43
CA GLY A 88 -2.51 -15.58 17.28
C GLY A 88 -3.46 -15.43 16.09
N PHE A 89 -2.96 -15.51 14.86
CA PHE A 89 -3.78 -15.65 13.64
C PHE A 89 -4.94 -14.64 13.41
N LYS A 90 -5.02 -13.48 14.07
CA LYS A 90 -6.30 -12.75 14.05
C LYS A 90 -6.53 -11.81 12.85
N TYR A 91 -5.50 -11.30 12.18
CA TYR A 91 -5.70 -10.22 11.17
C TYR A 91 -4.76 -10.25 9.96
N TYR A 92 -4.68 -11.41 9.29
CA TYR A 92 -4.12 -11.48 7.94
C TYR A 92 -5.21 -11.15 6.91
N LYS A 93 -4.93 -10.25 5.96
CA LYS A 93 -5.81 -9.98 4.82
C LYS A 93 -5.03 -10.11 3.52
N GLU A 94 -5.54 -10.94 2.62
CA GLU A 94 -5.03 -11.04 1.25
C GLU A 94 -5.56 -9.88 0.41
N PHE A 95 -4.67 -9.33 -0.40
CA PHE A 95 -5.00 -8.32 -1.41
C PHE A 95 -4.65 -8.89 -2.78
N TYR A 96 -5.37 -8.49 -3.82
CA TYR A 96 -4.99 -8.80 -5.20
C TYR A 96 -3.60 -8.22 -5.50
N GLN A 97 -3.34 -6.99 -5.04
CA GLN A 97 -2.08 -6.30 -5.24
C GLN A 97 -1.74 -5.38 -4.06
N ILE A 98 -0.46 -5.20 -3.79
CA ILE A 98 0.05 -4.22 -2.82
C ILE A 98 0.95 -3.23 -3.56
N LEU A 99 0.72 -1.94 -3.38
CA LEU A 99 1.51 -0.84 -3.94
C LEU A 99 2.25 -0.12 -2.81
N VAL A 100 3.57 -0.19 -2.84
CA VAL A 100 4.46 0.46 -1.88
C VAL A 100 5.00 1.74 -2.48
N TRP A 101 4.67 2.87 -1.87
CA TRP A 101 5.04 4.22 -2.34
C TRP A 101 6.24 4.82 -1.61
N TYR A 102 6.51 4.39 -0.38
CA TYR A 102 7.70 4.84 0.34
C TYR A 102 8.98 4.29 -0.32
N GLU A 103 10.09 4.90 0.04
CA GLU A 103 11.42 4.55 -0.46
C GLU A 103 11.85 3.16 0.03
N VAL A 104 12.24 2.29 -0.91
CA VAL A 104 12.66 0.91 -0.62
C VAL A 104 13.98 0.60 -1.30
N ASP A 105 14.88 -0.11 -0.60
CA ASP A 105 16.15 -0.54 -1.16
C ASP A 105 15.98 -1.67 -2.19
N TYR A 106 16.93 -1.77 -3.11
CA TYR A 106 16.92 -2.81 -4.15
C TYR A 106 16.78 -4.24 -3.61
N PHE A 107 17.42 -4.59 -2.49
CA PHE A 107 17.34 -5.95 -1.96
C PHE A 107 15.94 -6.30 -1.49
N THR A 108 15.23 -5.37 -0.84
CA THR A 108 13.83 -5.56 -0.47
C THR A 108 12.96 -5.79 -1.71
N VAL A 109 13.17 -5.05 -2.80
CA VAL A 109 12.46 -5.28 -4.07
C VAL A 109 12.78 -6.67 -4.63
N ASN A 110 14.06 -7.01 -4.73
CA ASN A 110 14.52 -8.28 -5.26
C ASN A 110 13.99 -9.49 -4.45
N ASN A 111 13.91 -9.34 -3.13
CA ASN A 111 13.37 -10.36 -2.22
C ASN A 111 11.85 -10.58 -2.35
N ASN A 112 11.14 -9.62 -2.94
CA ASN A 112 9.69 -9.66 -3.14
C ASN A 112 9.29 -9.77 -4.62
N CYS A 113 10.24 -10.01 -5.52
CA CYS A 113 10.09 -10.15 -6.97
C CYS A 113 8.92 -11.02 -7.46
N ASN A 114 8.64 -12.10 -6.73
CA ASN A 114 7.65 -13.10 -7.14
C ASN A 114 6.31 -12.93 -6.40
N ARG A 115 6.13 -11.83 -5.68
CA ARG A 115 4.90 -11.53 -4.94
C ARG A 115 4.09 -10.49 -5.70
N ASN A 116 2.84 -10.36 -5.31
CA ASN A 116 1.92 -9.34 -5.80
C ASN A 116 2.19 -7.95 -5.19
N ILE A 117 3.46 -7.58 -5.04
CA ILE A 117 3.90 -6.30 -4.45
C ILE A 117 4.62 -5.50 -5.53
N ILE A 118 4.16 -4.27 -5.75
CA ILE A 118 4.77 -3.31 -6.67
C ILE A 118 5.37 -2.17 -5.86
N PHE A 119 6.65 -1.90 -6.11
CA PHE A 119 7.39 -0.81 -5.50
C PHE A 119 7.46 0.37 -6.45
N LYS A 120 7.03 1.55 -5.99
CA LYS A 120 6.99 2.78 -6.82
C LYS A 120 8.22 3.65 -6.65
N ASN A 121 8.88 3.60 -5.49
CA ASN A 121 10.09 4.37 -5.19
C ASN A 121 11.21 3.43 -4.73
N VAL A 122 12.16 3.15 -5.61
CA VAL A 122 13.27 2.22 -5.37
C VAL A 122 14.58 2.98 -5.36
N VAL A 123 15.35 2.85 -4.28
CA VAL A 123 16.68 3.44 -4.14
C VAL A 123 17.76 2.41 -4.39
N PHE A 124 18.74 2.84 -5.19
CA PHE A 124 19.90 2.06 -5.59
C PHE A 124 21.14 2.68 -4.98
N THR A 125 21.94 1.85 -4.33
CA THR A 125 23.27 2.19 -3.83
C THR A 125 24.34 1.83 -4.86
N GLU A 126 25.55 2.35 -4.68
CA GLU A 126 26.69 1.98 -5.54
C GLU A 126 27.00 0.48 -5.52
N ARG A 127 26.77 -0.17 -4.38
CA ARG A 127 26.91 -1.63 -4.23
C ARG A 127 25.96 -2.39 -5.15
N ASP A 128 24.80 -1.81 -5.45
CA ASP A 128 23.78 -2.44 -6.30
C ASP A 128 24.16 -2.38 -7.79
N LYS A 129 24.94 -1.37 -8.23
CA LYS A 129 25.38 -1.21 -9.63
C LYS A 129 26.08 -2.47 -10.16
N ASN A 130 26.95 -3.07 -9.34
CA ASN A 130 27.71 -4.29 -9.69
C ASN A 130 26.81 -5.53 -9.86
N ILE A 131 25.64 -5.54 -9.22
CA ILE A 131 24.67 -6.64 -9.25
C ILE A 131 23.70 -6.45 -10.42
N ILE A 132 23.21 -5.22 -10.63
CA ILE A 132 22.27 -4.86 -11.70
C ILE A 132 22.90 -5.06 -13.08
N GLY A 133 24.18 -4.70 -13.25
CA GLY A 133 24.90 -4.87 -14.52
C GLY A 133 25.09 -6.32 -14.96
N LYS A 134 24.92 -7.30 -14.06
CA LYS A 134 25.03 -8.73 -14.35
C LYS A 134 23.68 -9.44 -14.49
N ASN A 135 22.66 -8.98 -13.77
CA ASN A 135 21.33 -9.56 -13.78
C ASN A 135 20.29 -8.45 -13.64
N ILE A 136 19.79 -7.93 -14.77
CA ILE A 136 18.59 -7.09 -14.76
C ILE A 136 17.43 -8.00 -14.35
N THR A 137 17.15 -8.07 -13.06
CA THR A 137 16.03 -8.86 -12.55
C THR A 137 14.73 -8.23 -13.01
N ARG A 138 13.86 -9.06 -13.58
CA ARG A 138 12.58 -8.74 -14.26
C ARG A 138 11.56 -7.96 -13.41
N CYS A 139 11.89 -7.66 -12.16
CA CYS A 139 10.98 -7.19 -11.11
C CYS A 139 10.97 -5.67 -10.94
N VAL A 140 11.96 -4.96 -11.50
CA VAL A 140 12.03 -3.51 -11.38
C VAL A 140 11.34 -2.89 -12.60
N ARG A 141 10.14 -2.35 -12.40
CA ARG A 141 9.49 -1.40 -13.32
C ARG A 141 9.35 -0.06 -12.60
N PRO A 142 10.44 0.70 -12.39
CA PRO A 142 10.36 1.94 -11.64
C PRO A 142 9.64 2.99 -12.49
N LEU A 143 8.68 3.70 -11.89
CA LEU A 143 8.11 4.92 -12.49
C LEU A 143 9.06 6.10 -12.33
N VAL A 144 9.90 6.09 -11.28
CA VAL A 144 10.98 7.03 -11.02
C VAL A 144 12.13 6.24 -10.41
N ALA A 145 13.27 6.17 -11.09
CA ALA A 145 14.50 5.61 -10.53
C ALA A 145 15.37 6.79 -10.08
N THR A 146 15.40 7.07 -8.77
CA THR A 146 16.30 8.08 -8.21
C THR A 146 17.59 7.39 -7.80
N VAL A 147 18.64 7.54 -8.60
CA VAL A 147 19.99 7.16 -8.19
C VAL A 147 20.49 8.24 -7.25
N LEU A 148 20.40 8.02 -5.93
CA LEU A 148 21.07 8.88 -4.97
C LEU A 148 22.58 8.57 -5.03
N ILE A 149 23.33 9.44 -5.69
CA ILE A 149 24.79 9.49 -5.57
C ILE A 149 25.08 10.13 -4.19
N VAL A 150 25.14 9.31 -3.15
CA VAL A 150 25.74 9.76 -1.89
C VAL A 150 27.26 9.62 -2.07
N ALA A 151 27.89 10.70 -2.52
CA ALA A 151 29.34 10.84 -2.43
C ALA A 151 29.70 11.07 -0.95
N ILE A 152 30.48 10.17 -0.37
CA ILE A 152 31.26 10.41 0.86
C ILE A 152 32.72 10.46 0.43
#